data_AF-R1ERJ6-F1
#
_entry.id   AF-R1ERJ6-F1
#
_cell.length_a   1.000
_cell.length_b   1.000
_cell.length_c   1.000
_cell.angle_alpha   90.00
_cell.angle_beta   90.00
_cell.angle_gamma   90.00
#
_symmetry.space_group_name_H-M   'P 1'
#
loop_
_entity.id
_entity.type
_entity.pdbx_description
1 polymer ?
#
loop_
_entity_poly.entity_id
_entity_poly.type
_entity_poly.pdbx_seq_one_letter_code
_entity_poly.pdbx_strand_id
1 'polypeptide(L)'
;MGACATNGWHCPHPSCRFFNEDDELPFCQMCARIRSRLVQHSSGESRPTGPGREDGSSVQPAAGQETPVQRQRHRAAYEARAVSRAELSGVPRRPAPRLNARRPTPLPDDEWEKIKAEAKAKAEAAAAAVAEEQAREAQRSAPRGNACDAGNESADADERSRGDSSGEEEYQQQLKSRARAYRAGQAEREAQAPAEAGRPSRRPNESPPTTARRATAHHTTALQWDRAEAAWAKFAARGQEICMRDVPWPSLDAASLRLGPRQSEAERKSAYRTLSLRWHPDRFVQAFGAKLRADEREGILQKVTEVSQTINAMFRDHL
;
A
#
# COMPACT_ATOMS: atom_id res chain seq x y z
N MET A 1 37.91 11.81 -26.39
CA MET A 1 36.65 11.75 -25.61
C MET A 1 35.62 11.09 -26.51
N GLY A 2 35.41 9.78 -26.35
CA GLY A 2 34.44 9.03 -27.16
C GLY A 2 33.04 9.22 -26.62
N ALA A 3 32.09 9.59 -27.48
CA ALA A 3 30.68 9.69 -27.12
C ALA A 3 30.09 8.28 -26.97
N CYS A 4 29.70 7.91 -25.76
CA CYS A 4 28.92 6.70 -25.53
C CYS A 4 27.53 6.90 -26.14
N ALA A 5 27.21 6.17 -27.21
CA ALA A 5 25.85 6.13 -27.74
C ALA A 5 24.95 5.42 -26.72
N THR A 6 24.04 6.17 -26.10
CA THR A 6 23.03 5.59 -25.20
C THR A 6 21.91 4.98 -26.04
N ASN A 7 21.71 3.67 -25.89
CA ASN A 7 20.59 2.96 -26.51
C ASN A 7 19.30 3.32 -25.77
N GLY A 8 18.58 4.34 -26.25
CA GLY A 8 17.27 4.73 -25.73
C GLY A 8 16.25 4.98 -26.85
N TRP A 9 15.00 5.22 -26.48
CA TRP A 9 13.90 5.43 -27.44
C TRP A 9 12.98 6.60 -27.07
N HIS A 10 12.58 7.37 -28.07
CA HIS A 10 11.58 8.43 -27.91
C HIS A 10 10.16 7.88 -27.90
N CYS A 11 9.33 8.37 -26.98
CA CYS A 11 7.92 8.06 -26.94
C CYS A 11 7.22 8.48 -28.25
N PRO A 12 6.49 7.57 -28.94
CA PRO A 12 5.82 7.89 -30.20
C PRO A 12 4.59 8.79 -30.02
N HIS A 13 4.20 9.10 -28.79
CA HIS A 13 3.07 9.96 -28.52
C HIS A 13 3.40 11.42 -28.85
N PRO A 14 2.64 12.09 -29.74
CA PRO A 14 2.97 13.42 -30.23
C PRO A 14 3.05 14.49 -29.14
N SER A 15 2.30 14.33 -28.04
CA SER A 15 2.35 15.27 -26.91
C SER A 15 3.38 14.93 -25.84
N CYS A 16 4.06 13.79 -25.92
CA CYS A 16 5.03 13.36 -24.91
C CYS A 16 6.47 13.54 -25.38
N ARG A 17 6.84 12.92 -26.52
CA ARG A 17 8.21 12.91 -27.11
C ARG A 17 9.38 12.62 -26.14
N PHE A 18 9.09 12.17 -24.92
CA PHE A 18 10.08 11.88 -23.89
C PHE A 18 11.06 10.79 -24.34
N PHE A 19 12.36 10.99 -24.11
CA PHE A 19 13.40 9.99 -24.37
C PHE A 19 13.49 9.05 -23.18
N ASN A 20 13.32 7.76 -23.39
CA ASN A 20 13.52 6.73 -22.37
C ASN A 20 14.93 6.18 -22.57
N GLU A 21 15.77 6.31 -21.55
CA GLU A 21 17.15 5.83 -21.58
C GLU A 21 17.25 4.30 -21.52
N ASP A 22 16.17 3.65 -21.09
CA ASP A 22 16.08 2.19 -20.95
C ASP A 22 15.25 1.59 -22.11
N ASP A 23 15.93 0.87 -23.00
CA ASP A 23 15.31 0.21 -24.16
C ASP A 23 14.50 -1.04 -23.79
N GLU A 24 14.68 -1.56 -22.57
CA GLU A 24 13.95 -2.74 -22.07
C GLU A 24 12.54 -2.41 -21.59
N LEU A 25 12.26 -1.15 -21.26
CA LEU A 25 10.94 -0.75 -20.78
C LEU A 25 9.90 -0.81 -21.90
N PRO A 26 8.83 -1.63 -21.77
CA PRO A 26 7.81 -1.75 -22.80
C PRO A 26 6.84 -0.56 -22.79
N PHE A 27 7.00 0.42 -21.91
CA PHE A 27 6.14 1.60 -21.78
C PHE A 27 6.97 2.86 -21.52
N CYS A 28 6.43 4.02 -21.92
CA CYS A 28 7.08 5.30 -21.68
C CYS A 28 6.94 5.71 -20.21
N GLN A 29 8.04 6.07 -19.55
CA GLN A 29 8.04 6.46 -18.14
C GLN A 29 7.17 7.70 -17.86
N MET A 30 7.07 8.63 -18.82
CA MET A 30 6.34 9.89 -18.63
C MET A 30 4.82 9.74 -18.81
N CYS A 31 4.37 8.93 -19.77
CA CYS A 31 2.93 8.82 -20.09
C CYS A 31 2.33 7.42 -19.90
N ALA A 32 3.13 6.45 -19.42
CA ALA A 32 2.79 5.04 -19.24
C ALA A 32 2.23 4.34 -20.50
N ARG A 33 2.42 4.93 -21.69
CA ARG A 33 1.92 4.37 -22.93
C ARG A 33 2.87 3.30 -23.45
N ILE A 34 2.33 2.13 -23.78
CA ILE A 34 3.07 0.98 -24.28
C ILE A 34 3.75 1.34 -25.61
N ARG A 35 5.02 0.97 -25.76
CA ARG A 35 5.79 1.08 -27.00
C ARG A 35 5.15 0.15 -28.02
N SER A 36 4.55 0.71 -29.07
CA SER A 36 3.71 -0.01 -30.04
C SER A 36 4.43 -1.06 -30.91
N ARG A 37 5.68 -1.43 -30.61
CA ARG A 37 6.50 -2.37 -31.40
C ARG A 37 6.44 -3.83 -30.92
N LEU A 38 5.50 -4.19 -30.05
CA LEU A 38 5.20 -5.60 -29.73
C LEU A 38 4.25 -6.21 -30.77
N VAL A 39 4.69 -6.31 -32.02
CA VAL A 39 4.09 -7.21 -33.02
C VAL A 39 5.21 -7.78 -33.89
N GLN A 40 5.37 -9.11 -33.82
CA GLN A 40 6.27 -10.02 -34.56
C GLN A 40 7.64 -10.34 -33.91
N HIS A 41 7.62 -11.04 -32.77
CA HIS A 41 8.53 -12.18 -32.65
C HIS A 41 7.84 -13.37 -33.29
N SER A 42 8.15 -13.60 -34.57
CA SER A 42 7.92 -14.89 -35.22
C SER A 42 8.72 -15.95 -34.46
N SER A 43 8.01 -16.93 -33.91
CA SER A 43 8.54 -18.23 -33.51
C SER A 43 9.18 -18.89 -34.74
N GLY A 44 10.46 -18.63 -34.95
CA GLY A 44 11.30 -19.27 -35.96
C GLY A 44 12.14 -20.35 -35.29
N GLU A 45 11.88 -21.59 -35.69
CA GLU A 45 12.60 -22.81 -35.31
C GLU A 45 14.13 -22.68 -35.29
N SER A 46 14.70 -23.35 -34.30
CA SER A 46 16.12 -23.62 -34.16
C SER A 46 16.65 -24.39 -35.37
N ARG A 47 17.68 -23.86 -36.05
CA ARG A 47 18.55 -24.63 -36.95
C ARG A 47 19.97 -24.68 -36.39
N PRO A 48 20.64 -25.84 -36.46
CA PRO A 48 21.93 -26.04 -35.83
C PRO A 48 23.07 -25.39 -36.62
N THR A 49 24.11 -25.09 -35.86
CA THR A 49 25.40 -24.49 -36.18
C THR A 49 26.14 -25.20 -37.32
N GLY A 50 26.60 -24.41 -38.30
CA GLY A 50 27.63 -24.79 -39.26
C GLY A 50 28.73 -23.72 -39.27
N PRO A 51 30.02 -24.09 -39.40
CA PRO A 51 31.12 -23.14 -39.25
C PRO A 51 31.51 -22.50 -40.60
N GLY A 52 31.87 -21.22 -40.52
CA GLY A 52 32.80 -20.57 -41.44
C GLY A 52 32.22 -20.03 -42.75
N ARG A 53 32.05 -18.70 -42.83
CA ARG A 53 32.32 -17.92 -44.05
C ARG A 53 32.32 -16.40 -43.78
N GLU A 54 33.54 -15.87 -43.69
CA GLU A 54 34.11 -14.71 -44.38
C GLU A 54 33.15 -13.59 -44.86
N ASP A 55 33.34 -12.41 -44.26
CA ASP A 55 33.32 -11.05 -44.83
C ASP A 55 32.38 -10.79 -46.02
N GLY A 56 31.18 -10.30 -45.70
CA GLY A 56 30.23 -9.76 -46.66
C GLY A 56 29.57 -8.49 -46.11
N SER A 57 30.10 -7.34 -46.51
CA SER A 57 29.56 -6.00 -46.26
C SER A 57 28.08 -5.92 -46.70
N SER A 58 27.16 -5.95 -45.74
CA SER A 58 25.72 -5.87 -45.97
C SER A 58 25.25 -4.43 -45.77
N VAL A 59 25.02 -3.75 -46.89
CA VAL A 59 24.46 -2.40 -46.98
C VAL A 59 23.03 -2.44 -46.44
N GLN A 60 22.80 -1.74 -45.31
CA GLN A 60 21.45 -1.52 -44.79
C GLN A 60 20.62 -0.73 -45.80
N PRO A 61 19.40 -1.16 -46.15
CA PRO A 61 18.52 -0.36 -47.00
C PRO A 61 18.01 0.85 -46.20
N ALA A 62 18.22 2.02 -46.78
CA ALA A 62 17.73 3.29 -46.26
C ALA A 62 16.21 3.24 -46.01
N ALA A 63 15.81 3.67 -44.82
CA ALA A 63 14.43 3.78 -44.44
C ALA A 63 13.65 4.74 -45.37
N GLY A 64 12.45 4.33 -45.78
CA GLY A 64 11.35 5.29 -45.87
C GLY A 64 10.70 5.53 -47.22
N GLN A 65 10.45 4.50 -48.05
CA GLN A 65 9.41 4.61 -49.07
C GLN A 65 8.47 3.40 -49.04
N GLU A 66 7.32 3.58 -48.39
CA GLU A 66 6.21 2.64 -48.51
C GLU A 66 5.73 2.61 -49.96
N THR A 67 5.74 1.41 -50.54
CA THR A 67 5.26 1.20 -51.90
C THR A 67 3.78 1.59 -52.02
N PRO A 68 3.30 2.05 -53.19
CA PRO A 68 1.89 2.39 -53.40
C PRO A 68 0.94 1.25 -53.00
N VAL A 69 1.37 0.00 -53.18
CA VAL A 69 0.62 -1.21 -52.83
C VAL A 69 0.47 -1.36 -51.31
N GLN A 70 1.52 -1.06 -50.52
CA GLN A 70 1.45 -1.07 -49.05
C GLN A 70 0.49 0.00 -48.52
N ARG A 71 0.51 1.20 -49.11
CA ARG A 71 -0.42 2.28 -48.76
C ARG A 71 -1.87 1.91 -49.06
N GLN A 72 -2.14 1.25 -50.19
CA GLN A 72 -3.49 0.81 -50.54
C GLN A 72 -4.00 -0.28 -49.59
N ARG A 73 -3.13 -1.22 -49.17
CA ARG A 73 -3.48 -2.24 -48.16
C ARG A 73 -3.77 -1.63 -46.79
N HIS A 74 -2.96 -0.66 -46.34
CA HIS A 74 -3.21 0.04 -45.08
C HIS A 74 -4.53 0.81 -45.09
N ARG A 75 -4.86 1.48 -46.21
CA ARG A 75 -6.13 2.19 -46.38
C ARG A 75 -7.33 1.25 -46.32
N ALA A 76 -7.28 0.14 -47.06
CA ALA A 76 -8.34 -0.87 -47.05
C ALA A 76 -8.56 -1.49 -45.65
N ALA A 77 -7.48 -1.75 -44.91
CA ALA A 77 -7.58 -2.25 -43.53
C ALA A 77 -8.19 -1.23 -42.56
N TYR A 78 -7.94 0.07 -42.78
CA TYR A 78 -8.52 1.14 -41.97
C TYR A 78 -10.01 1.32 -42.25
N GLU A 79 -10.41 1.29 -43.52
CA GLU A 79 -11.80 1.40 -43.95
C GLU A 79 -12.63 0.19 -43.45
N ALA A 80 -12.09 -1.03 -43.51
CA ALA A 80 -12.75 -2.22 -42.95
C ALA A 80 -12.98 -2.11 -41.43
N ARG A 81 -12.02 -1.59 -40.67
CA ARG A 81 -12.17 -1.35 -39.22
C ARG A 81 -13.19 -0.25 -38.89
N ALA A 82 -13.29 0.77 -39.74
CA ALA A 82 -14.27 1.85 -39.55
C ALA A 82 -15.71 1.33 -39.73
N VAL A 83 -15.94 0.45 -40.71
CA VAL A 83 -17.26 -0.16 -40.96
C VAL A 83 -17.68 -1.08 -39.80
N SER A 84 -16.79 -1.95 -39.30
CA SER A 84 -17.13 -2.81 -38.14
C SER A 84 -17.42 -2.04 -36.85
N ARG A 85 -16.86 -0.84 -36.68
CA ARG A 85 -17.14 0.01 -35.51
C ARG A 85 -18.48 0.73 -35.63
N ALA A 86 -18.89 1.09 -36.85
CA ALA A 86 -20.20 1.69 -37.09
C ALA A 86 -21.33 0.68 -36.84
N GLU A 87 -21.18 -0.58 -37.25
CA GLU A 87 -22.21 -1.62 -37.01
C GLU A 87 -22.40 -1.94 -35.52
N LEU A 88 -21.35 -1.86 -34.70
CA LEU A 88 -21.47 -2.02 -33.24
C LEU A 88 -22.12 -0.83 -32.53
N SER A 89 -22.23 0.34 -33.17
CA SER A 89 -22.93 1.51 -32.61
C SER A 89 -24.44 1.52 -32.86
N GLY A 90 -24.94 0.61 -33.71
CA GLY A 90 -26.37 0.47 -34.03
C GLY A 90 -27.17 -0.33 -33.00
N VAL A 91 -26.54 -0.93 -31.99
CA VAL A 91 -27.28 -1.61 -30.91
C VAL A 91 -27.91 -0.55 -30.01
N PRO A 92 -29.24 -0.40 -29.95
CA PRO A 92 -29.88 0.53 -29.03
C PRO A 92 -29.43 0.17 -27.62
N ARG A 93 -28.70 1.07 -26.97
CA ARG A 93 -28.31 0.93 -25.57
C ARG A 93 -29.58 0.81 -24.75
N ARG A 94 -29.95 -0.42 -24.36
CA ARG A 94 -30.98 -0.63 -23.34
C ARG A 94 -30.60 0.23 -22.15
N PRO A 95 -31.48 1.13 -21.68
CA PRO A 95 -31.20 1.91 -20.48
C PRO A 95 -30.92 0.92 -19.35
N ALA A 96 -29.74 1.04 -18.74
CA ALA A 96 -29.39 0.23 -17.58
C ALA A 96 -30.56 0.34 -16.58
N PRO A 97 -31.05 -0.79 -16.02
CA PRO A 97 -32.12 -0.73 -15.03
C PRO A 97 -31.63 0.18 -13.92
N ARG A 98 -32.32 1.29 -13.72
CA ARG A 98 -32.11 2.16 -12.56
C ARG A 98 -32.49 1.32 -11.35
N LEU A 99 -31.52 0.61 -10.80
CA LEU A 99 -31.62 0.06 -9.46
C LEU A 99 -31.80 1.29 -8.57
N ASN A 100 -33.05 1.59 -8.26
CA ASN A 100 -33.42 2.47 -7.17
C ASN A 100 -32.86 1.82 -5.91
N ALA A 101 -31.57 2.05 -5.64
CA ALA A 101 -30.96 1.81 -4.36
C ALA A 101 -31.74 2.68 -3.37
N ARG A 102 -32.80 2.09 -2.81
CA ARG A 102 -33.55 2.68 -1.71
C ARG A 102 -32.49 3.01 -0.67
N ARG A 103 -32.33 4.31 -0.41
CA ARG A 103 -31.48 4.76 0.70
C ARG A 103 -31.97 3.99 1.93
N PRO A 104 -31.08 3.33 2.68
CA PRO A 104 -31.48 2.66 3.90
C PRO A 104 -32.18 3.70 4.76
N THR A 105 -33.42 3.37 5.16
CA THR A 105 -34.17 4.19 6.10
C THR A 105 -33.32 4.32 7.36
N PRO A 106 -33.11 5.54 7.89
CA PRO A 106 -32.39 5.72 9.14
C PRO A 106 -33.08 4.88 10.21
N LEU A 107 -32.30 4.07 10.91
CA LEU A 107 -32.80 3.27 12.02
C LEU A 107 -33.31 4.23 13.11
N PRO A 108 -34.41 3.88 13.81
CA PRO A 108 -34.86 4.60 14.98
C PRO A 108 -33.74 4.76 16.03
N ASP A 109 -33.71 5.90 16.73
CA ASP A 109 -32.66 6.21 17.71
C ASP A 109 -32.58 5.16 18.85
N ASP A 110 -33.69 4.50 19.18
CA ASP A 110 -33.78 3.43 20.18
C ASP A 110 -33.09 2.13 19.74
N GLU A 111 -33.14 1.77 18.45
CA GLU A 111 -32.38 0.62 17.94
C GLU A 111 -30.87 0.89 17.97
N TRP A 112 -30.46 2.13 17.76
CA TRP A 112 -29.05 2.49 17.82
C TRP A 112 -28.47 2.38 19.23
N GLU A 113 -29.21 2.83 20.25
CA GLU A 113 -28.81 2.65 21.65
C GLU A 113 -28.77 1.18 22.07
N LYS A 114 -29.68 0.36 21.55
CA LYS A 114 -29.65 -1.09 21.76
C LYS A 114 -28.40 -1.74 21.16
N ILE A 115 -28.04 -1.39 19.92
CA ILE A 115 -26.82 -1.88 19.26
C ILE A 115 -25.57 -1.46 20.03
N LYS A 116 -25.52 -0.22 20.53
CA LYS A 116 -24.41 0.25 21.39
C LYS A 116 -24.33 -0.53 22.70
N ALA A 117 -25.45 -0.77 23.36
CA ALA A 117 -25.50 -1.53 24.61
C ALA A 117 -25.02 -2.97 24.42
N GLU A 118 -25.47 -3.64 23.35
CA GLU A 118 -25.02 -4.99 22.99
C GLU A 118 -23.52 -5.02 22.65
N ALA A 119 -23.03 -4.05 21.89
CA ALA A 119 -21.60 -3.94 21.57
C ALA A 119 -20.74 -3.70 22.83
N LYS A 120 -21.21 -2.86 23.75
CA LYS A 120 -20.54 -2.60 25.04
C LYS A 120 -20.51 -3.85 25.91
N ALA A 121 -21.63 -4.54 26.07
CA ALA A 121 -21.70 -5.78 26.84
C ALA A 121 -20.77 -6.86 26.26
N LYS A 122 -20.69 -6.96 24.93
CA LYS A 122 -19.78 -7.89 24.25
C LYS A 122 -18.30 -7.53 24.48
N ALA A 123 -17.96 -6.24 24.51
CA ALA A 123 -16.61 -5.79 24.80
C ALA A 123 -16.21 -6.05 26.26
N GLU A 124 -17.12 -5.82 27.22
CA GLU A 124 -16.91 -6.11 28.64
C GLU A 124 -16.73 -7.62 28.89
N ALA A 125 -17.53 -8.48 28.24
CA ALA A 125 -17.37 -9.93 28.30
C ALA A 125 -16.03 -10.40 27.73
N ALA A 126 -15.59 -9.83 26.60
CA ALA A 126 -14.29 -10.16 26.01
C ALA A 126 -13.12 -9.73 26.92
N ALA A 127 -13.22 -8.55 27.55
CA ALA A 127 -12.21 -8.08 28.51
C ALA A 127 -12.12 -8.98 29.75
N ALA A 128 -13.27 -9.45 30.27
CA ALA A 128 -13.31 -10.39 31.39
C ALA A 128 -12.64 -11.73 31.05
N ALA A 129 -12.89 -12.27 29.85
CA ALA A 129 -12.27 -13.53 29.40
C ALA A 129 -10.73 -13.41 29.30
N VAL A 130 -10.22 -12.28 28.77
CA VAL A 130 -8.78 -12.03 28.71
C VAL A 130 -8.16 -11.92 30.11
N ALA A 131 -8.85 -11.25 31.04
CA ALA A 131 -8.38 -11.14 32.42
C ALA A 131 -8.33 -12.50 33.14
N GLU A 132 -9.30 -13.38 32.89
CA GLU A 132 -9.30 -14.75 33.42
C GLU A 132 -8.15 -15.59 32.84
N GLU A 133 -7.87 -15.49 31.55
CA GLU A 133 -6.76 -16.20 30.91
C GLU A 133 -5.40 -15.71 31.43
N GLN A 134 -5.23 -14.41 31.61
CA GLN A 134 -4.03 -13.83 32.24
C GLN A 134 -3.85 -14.31 33.68
N ALA A 135 -4.92 -14.37 34.47
CA ALA A 135 -4.86 -14.90 35.83
C ALA A 135 -4.45 -16.39 35.84
N ARG A 136 -4.95 -17.18 34.88
CA ARG A 136 -4.59 -18.58 34.73
C ARG A 136 -3.14 -18.78 34.29
N GLU A 137 -2.62 -17.91 33.43
CA GLU A 137 -1.21 -17.93 33.01
C GLU A 137 -0.29 -17.52 34.16
N ALA A 138 -0.66 -16.49 34.94
CA ALA A 138 0.07 -16.11 36.15
C ALA A 138 0.17 -17.27 37.17
N GLN A 139 -0.91 -18.04 37.34
CA GLN A 139 -0.90 -19.25 38.18
C GLN A 139 -0.02 -20.37 37.61
N ARG A 140 0.10 -20.50 36.28
CA ARG A 140 0.99 -21.50 35.65
C ARG A 140 2.46 -21.11 35.73
N SER A 141 2.75 -19.82 35.62
CA SER A 141 4.10 -19.25 35.65
C SER A 141 4.62 -19.03 37.06
N ALA A 142 3.78 -19.18 38.09
CA ALA A 142 4.22 -19.20 39.48
C ALA A 142 5.28 -20.32 39.64
N PRO A 143 6.50 -20.01 40.09
CA PRO A 143 7.55 -20.99 40.24
C PRO A 143 7.05 -22.07 41.18
N ARG A 144 6.88 -23.30 40.66
CA ARG A 144 6.68 -24.46 41.50
C ARG A 144 7.93 -24.57 42.33
N GLY A 145 7.81 -24.24 43.62
CA GLY A 145 8.91 -24.31 44.57
C GLY A 145 9.61 -25.65 44.40
N ASN A 146 10.84 -25.58 43.88
CA ASN A 146 11.68 -26.74 43.63
C ASN A 146 12.16 -27.21 45.01
N ALA A 147 11.30 -27.97 45.70
CA ALA A 147 11.54 -28.54 47.01
C ALA A 147 12.41 -29.80 46.86
N CYS A 148 13.67 -29.62 46.48
CA CYS A 148 14.77 -30.56 46.68
C CYS A 148 16.04 -29.94 46.07
N ASP A 149 16.92 -29.38 46.90
CA ASP A 149 18.18 -30.05 47.23
C ASP A 149 18.90 -29.24 48.30
N ALA A 150 19.09 -29.87 49.45
CA ALA A 150 19.82 -29.33 50.57
C ALA A 150 21.30 -29.65 50.37
N GLY A 151 22.13 -28.61 50.34
CA GLY A 151 23.56 -28.72 50.56
C GLY A 151 24.40 -28.14 49.42
N ASN A 152 24.85 -26.90 49.59
CA ASN A 152 26.26 -26.62 49.90
C ASN A 152 26.56 -25.12 49.67
N GLU A 153 27.09 -24.47 50.71
CA GLU A 153 27.96 -23.30 50.69
C GLU A 153 27.68 -22.14 49.69
N SER A 154 27.07 -21.05 50.18
CA SER A 154 27.69 -19.72 50.11
C SER A 154 26.84 -18.70 50.89
N ALA A 155 27.23 -18.44 52.12
CA ALA A 155 26.72 -17.33 52.91
C ALA A 155 27.43 -16.04 52.47
N ASP A 156 26.96 -15.35 51.42
CA ASP A 156 27.45 -13.99 51.06
C ASP A 156 26.60 -13.28 49.97
N ALA A 157 25.27 -13.48 49.94
CA ALA A 157 24.42 -12.86 48.89
C ALA A 157 23.05 -12.32 49.36
N ASP A 158 22.85 -12.07 50.65
CA ASP A 158 21.54 -11.70 51.23
C ASP A 158 21.42 -10.21 51.60
N GLU A 159 21.98 -9.29 50.81
CA GLU A 159 21.91 -7.85 51.14
C GLU A 159 21.72 -6.89 49.97
N ARG A 160 21.24 -7.36 48.81
CA ARG A 160 20.96 -6.47 47.64
C ARG A 160 19.54 -6.49 47.08
N SER A 161 18.63 -7.31 47.61
CA SER A 161 17.27 -7.43 47.05
C SER A 161 16.18 -6.71 47.87
N ARG A 162 16.52 -5.61 48.56
CA ARG A 162 15.55 -4.79 49.34
C ARG A 162 15.45 -3.33 48.88
N GLY A 163 16.20 -2.92 47.85
CA GLY A 163 16.11 -1.58 47.29
C GLY A 163 15.23 -1.55 46.06
N ASP A 164 14.23 -0.68 46.08
CA ASP A 164 13.53 -0.11 44.91
C ASP A 164 12.11 -0.63 44.57
N SER A 165 11.28 -0.89 45.59
CA SER A 165 9.82 -0.93 45.42
C SER A 165 9.18 0.47 45.34
N SER A 166 9.94 1.53 45.65
CA SER A 166 9.43 2.91 45.70
C SER A 166 9.21 3.51 44.31
N GLY A 167 10.04 3.14 43.32
CA GLY A 167 9.90 3.66 41.95
C GLY A 167 8.64 3.17 41.23
N GLU A 168 8.17 1.96 41.52
CA GLU A 168 7.00 1.37 40.85
C GLU A 168 5.69 1.99 41.32
N GLU A 169 5.55 2.32 42.61
CA GLU A 169 4.38 3.01 43.14
C GLU A 169 4.26 4.45 42.60
N GLU A 170 5.38 5.18 42.52
CA GLU A 170 5.40 6.54 41.97
C GLU A 170 5.02 6.54 40.48
N TYR A 171 5.52 5.56 39.72
CA TYR A 171 5.16 5.37 38.31
C TYR A 171 3.66 5.08 38.13
N GLN A 172 3.09 4.20 38.95
CA GLN A 172 1.64 3.94 38.92
C GLN A 172 0.81 5.17 39.30
N GLN A 173 1.28 5.98 40.24
CA GLN A 173 0.59 7.21 40.65
C GLN A 173 0.62 8.26 39.52
N GLN A 174 1.72 8.35 38.78
CA GLN A 174 1.88 9.25 37.62
C GLN A 174 0.99 8.83 36.43
N LEU A 175 0.82 7.52 36.18
CA LEU A 175 -0.13 7.03 35.17
C LEU A 175 -1.58 7.36 35.54
N LYS A 176 -1.97 7.20 36.81
CA LYS A 176 -3.31 7.52 37.30
C LYS A 176 -3.64 9.01 37.19
N SER A 177 -2.68 9.90 37.49
CA SER A 177 -2.89 11.36 37.35
C SER A 177 -3.07 11.77 35.89
N ARG A 178 -2.27 11.21 34.97
CA ARG A 178 -2.38 11.49 33.53
C ARG A 178 -3.71 10.99 32.94
N ALA A 179 -4.19 9.83 33.37
CA ALA A 179 -5.51 9.31 32.95
C ALA A 179 -6.66 10.22 33.42
N ARG A 180 -6.58 10.80 34.63
CA ARG A 180 -7.58 11.76 35.13
C ARG A 180 -7.60 13.06 34.32
N ALA A 181 -6.43 13.60 34.00
CA ALA A 181 -6.32 14.81 33.18
C ALA A 181 -6.92 14.64 31.78
N TYR A 182 -6.71 13.47 31.15
CA TYR A 182 -7.29 13.18 29.83
C TYR A 182 -8.82 13.11 29.87
N ARG A 183 -9.40 12.46 30.89
CA ARG A 183 -10.86 12.41 31.07
C ARG A 183 -11.49 13.78 31.32
N ALA A 184 -10.81 14.63 32.10
CA ALA A 184 -11.28 16.00 32.35
C ALA A 184 -11.34 16.83 31.05
N GLY A 185 -10.29 16.78 30.21
CA GLY A 185 -10.27 17.51 28.94
C GLY A 185 -11.27 17.00 27.91
N GLN A 186 -11.65 15.71 27.95
CA GLN A 186 -12.69 15.17 27.09
C GLN A 186 -14.09 15.66 27.49
N ALA A 187 -14.40 15.66 28.79
CA ALA A 187 -15.66 16.16 29.31
C ALA A 187 -15.87 17.65 28.98
N GLU A 188 -14.80 18.44 29.01
CA GLU A 188 -14.85 19.88 28.66
C GLU A 188 -15.10 20.12 27.17
N ARG A 189 -14.51 19.32 26.28
CA ARG A 189 -14.80 19.38 24.83
C ARG A 189 -16.22 18.95 24.49
N GLU A 190 -16.73 17.93 25.17
CA GLU A 190 -18.10 17.46 24.98
C GLU A 190 -19.13 18.47 25.49
N ALA A 191 -18.84 19.17 26.60
CA ALA A 191 -19.66 20.26 27.11
C ALA A 191 -19.68 21.50 26.19
N GLN A 192 -18.64 21.74 25.38
CA GLN A 192 -18.56 22.87 24.45
C GLN A 192 -19.17 22.58 23.06
N ALA A 193 -19.41 21.32 22.70
CA ALA A 193 -19.93 20.93 21.40
C ALA A 193 -21.38 21.38 21.03
N PRO A 194 -22.34 21.58 21.96
CA PRO A 194 -23.73 21.83 21.57
C PRO A 194 -24.06 23.26 21.11
N ALA A 195 -23.13 24.21 21.14
CA ALA A 195 -23.42 25.62 20.80
C ALA A 195 -23.19 26.01 19.32
N GLU A 196 -22.45 25.23 18.53
CA GLU A 196 -22.09 25.61 17.14
C GLU A 196 -22.96 24.99 16.04
N ALA A 197 -23.88 24.08 16.37
CA ALA A 197 -24.72 23.37 15.38
C ALA A 197 -25.83 24.23 14.73
N GLY A 198 -25.96 25.51 15.11
CA GLY A 198 -27.11 26.36 14.75
C GLY A 198 -26.89 27.46 13.71
N ARG A 199 -25.71 27.60 13.08
CA ARG A 199 -25.50 28.68 12.09
C ARG A 199 -26.04 28.29 10.70
N PRO A 200 -27.11 28.94 10.20
CA PRO A 200 -27.59 28.73 8.84
C PRO A 200 -26.55 29.23 7.84
N SER A 201 -25.99 28.28 7.08
CA SER A 201 -25.05 28.52 6.00
C SER A 201 -25.71 29.35 4.89
N ARG A 202 -25.39 30.65 4.86
CA ARG A 202 -25.72 31.54 3.74
C ARG A 202 -25.05 30.99 2.47
N ARG A 203 -25.86 30.55 1.52
CA ARG A 203 -25.43 30.12 0.17
C ARG A 203 -24.94 31.34 -0.62
N PRO A 204 -23.66 31.40 -1.04
CA PRO A 204 -23.22 32.34 -2.06
C PRO A 204 -23.56 31.79 -3.44
N ASN A 205 -24.07 32.69 -4.27
CA ASN A 205 -24.54 32.45 -5.61
C ASN A 205 -23.38 32.28 -6.62
N GLU A 206 -23.57 31.30 -7.49
CA GLU A 206 -23.03 31.02 -8.84
C GLU A 206 -21.77 31.73 -9.35
N SER A 207 -20.72 30.93 -9.50
CA SER A 207 -20.00 30.71 -10.76
C SER A 207 -19.46 29.28 -10.75
N PRO A 208 -19.57 28.45 -11.82
CA PRO A 208 -19.12 27.06 -11.80
C PRO A 208 -17.59 27.04 -11.61
N PRO A 209 -17.08 26.65 -10.43
CA PRO A 209 -15.65 26.72 -10.20
C PRO A 209 -14.99 25.54 -10.90
N THR A 210 -13.78 25.77 -11.40
CA THR A 210 -12.77 24.79 -11.83
C THR A 210 -12.32 23.83 -10.70
N THR A 211 -13.17 23.56 -9.71
CA THR A 211 -12.97 22.65 -8.57
C THR A 211 -13.20 21.19 -8.95
N ALA A 212 -13.90 20.89 -10.04
CA ALA A 212 -14.12 19.52 -10.52
C ALA A 212 -12.80 18.75 -10.75
N ARG A 213 -11.71 19.44 -11.11
CA ARG A 213 -10.41 18.82 -11.37
C ARG A 213 -9.60 18.51 -10.11
N ARG A 214 -9.91 19.16 -8.97
CA ARG A 214 -9.20 18.94 -7.69
C ARG A 214 -9.75 17.73 -6.95
N ALA A 215 -11.08 17.51 -6.98
CA ALA A 215 -11.72 16.37 -6.31
C ALA A 215 -11.27 15.01 -6.87
N THR A 216 -10.99 14.93 -8.19
CA THR A 216 -10.57 13.66 -8.82
C THR A 216 -9.20 13.18 -8.34
N ALA A 217 -8.27 14.08 -8.00
CA ALA A 217 -6.92 13.69 -7.56
C ALA A 217 -6.88 13.12 -6.13
N HIS A 218 -7.83 13.49 -5.27
CA HIS A 218 -7.91 12.93 -3.91
C HIS A 218 -8.52 11.53 -3.90
N HIS A 219 -9.45 11.27 -4.82
CA HIS A 219 -10.08 9.97 -4.91
C HIS A 219 -9.09 8.88 -5.37
N THR A 220 -8.15 9.25 -6.25
CA THR A 220 -7.14 8.30 -6.76
C THR A 220 -6.17 7.84 -5.67
N THR A 221 -5.73 8.71 -4.77
CA THR A 221 -4.77 8.33 -3.71
C THR A 221 -5.41 7.44 -2.64
N ALA A 222 -6.67 7.69 -2.28
CA ALA A 222 -7.39 6.84 -1.33
C ALA A 222 -7.57 5.41 -1.87
N LEU A 223 -7.99 5.29 -3.13
CA LEU A 223 -8.14 3.99 -3.80
C LEU A 223 -6.82 3.24 -3.96
N GLN A 224 -5.71 3.95 -4.18
CA GLN A 224 -4.37 3.34 -4.25
C GLN A 224 -3.98 2.70 -2.92
N TRP A 225 -4.20 3.39 -1.80
CA TRP A 225 -3.95 2.82 -0.47
C TRP A 225 -4.78 1.57 -0.22
N ASP A 226 -6.09 1.63 -0.47
CA ASP A 226 -6.98 0.49 -0.22
C ASP A 226 -6.61 -0.72 -1.09
N ARG A 227 -6.17 -0.48 -2.33
CA ARG A 227 -5.65 -1.52 -3.22
C ARG A 227 -4.33 -2.11 -2.71
N ALA A 228 -3.43 -1.29 -2.19
CA ALA A 228 -2.17 -1.74 -1.59
C ALA A 228 -2.43 -2.57 -0.33
N GLU A 229 -3.36 -2.15 0.53
CA GLU A 229 -3.79 -2.92 1.71
C GLU A 229 -4.41 -4.25 1.33
N ALA A 230 -5.29 -4.28 0.32
CA ALA A 230 -5.87 -5.52 -0.17
C ALA A 230 -4.82 -6.47 -0.78
N ALA A 231 -3.82 -5.93 -1.49
CA ALA A 231 -2.72 -6.72 -2.03
C ALA A 231 -1.84 -7.30 -0.90
N TRP A 232 -1.54 -6.50 0.12
CA TRP A 232 -0.82 -6.94 1.31
C TRP A 232 -1.57 -8.04 2.07
N ALA A 233 -2.87 -7.87 2.32
CA ALA A 233 -3.67 -8.87 3.02
C ALA A 233 -3.67 -10.23 2.29
N LYS A 234 -3.78 -10.22 0.95
CA LYS A 234 -3.66 -11.43 0.13
C LYS A 234 -2.28 -12.07 0.21
N PHE A 235 -1.23 -11.26 0.20
CA PHE A 235 0.14 -11.71 0.36
C PHE A 235 0.38 -12.34 1.73
N ALA A 236 -0.04 -11.68 2.80
CA ALA A 236 0.14 -12.14 4.18
C ALA A 236 -0.60 -13.46 4.46
N ALA A 237 -1.76 -13.67 3.83
CA ALA A 237 -2.52 -14.92 3.92
C ALA A 237 -1.89 -16.08 3.13
N ARG A 238 -0.86 -15.84 2.33
CA ARG A 238 -0.25 -16.87 1.48
C ARG A 238 0.58 -17.84 2.31
N GLY A 239 0.29 -19.14 2.14
CA GLY A 239 1.00 -20.25 2.79
C GLY A 239 2.10 -20.90 1.95
N GLN A 240 2.40 -20.34 0.77
CA GLN A 240 3.33 -20.92 -0.21
C GLN A 240 4.69 -20.24 -0.15
N GLU A 241 5.65 -20.81 -0.89
CA GLU A 241 6.93 -20.19 -1.17
C GLU A 241 6.72 -18.81 -1.83
N ILE A 242 7.46 -17.82 -1.33
CA ILE A 242 7.38 -16.41 -1.71
C ILE A 242 8.59 -16.08 -2.57
N CYS A 243 8.33 -15.55 -3.78
CA CYS A 243 9.36 -14.99 -4.66
C CYS A 243 9.24 -13.47 -4.77
N MET A 244 10.25 -12.81 -5.33
CA MET A 244 10.41 -11.34 -5.42
C MET A 244 9.19 -10.64 -6.05
N ARG A 245 8.56 -11.29 -7.04
CA ARG A 245 7.35 -10.78 -7.74
C ARG A 245 6.06 -10.90 -6.92
N ASP A 246 6.04 -11.76 -5.91
CA ASP A 246 4.85 -11.99 -5.10
C ASP A 246 4.67 -10.92 -4.01
N VAL A 247 5.77 -10.27 -3.62
CA VAL A 247 5.78 -9.23 -2.59
C VAL A 247 5.10 -7.97 -3.16
N PRO A 248 4.00 -7.48 -2.55
CA PRO A 248 3.29 -6.30 -3.03
C PRO A 248 4.03 -5.04 -2.58
N TRP A 249 5.10 -4.70 -3.31
CA TRP A 249 5.93 -3.54 -3.04
C TRP A 249 5.10 -2.25 -3.03
N PRO A 250 5.26 -1.38 -2.02
CA PRO A 250 4.50 -0.15 -1.95
C PRO A 250 5.07 0.85 -2.97
N SER A 251 4.21 1.74 -3.47
CA SER A 251 4.69 2.89 -4.23
C SER A 251 5.42 3.84 -3.27
N LEU A 252 6.68 4.15 -3.59
CA LEU A 252 7.55 5.01 -2.78
C LEU A 252 7.26 6.49 -3.05
N ASP A 253 6.01 6.89 -2.90
CA ASP A 253 5.57 8.28 -3.01
C ASP A 253 4.75 8.68 -1.77
N ALA A 254 5.03 9.87 -1.25
CA ALA A 254 4.43 10.33 0.01
C ALA A 254 2.90 10.42 -0.06
N ALA A 255 2.33 10.65 -1.25
CA ALA A 255 0.88 10.75 -1.44
C ALA A 255 0.20 9.37 -1.33
N SER A 256 0.74 8.35 -1.99
CA SER A 256 0.25 6.97 -1.92
C SER A 256 0.43 6.38 -0.53
N LEU A 257 1.51 6.71 0.18
CA LEU A 257 1.79 6.23 1.53
C LEU A 257 1.00 6.95 2.64
N ARG A 258 0.13 7.92 2.29
CA ARG A 258 -0.57 8.79 3.25
C ARG A 258 0.36 9.55 4.21
N LEU A 259 1.60 9.81 3.77
CA LEU A 259 2.61 10.58 4.52
C LEU A 259 2.70 12.05 4.07
N GLY A 260 2.01 12.43 3.00
CA GLY A 260 2.05 13.77 2.45
C GLY A 260 1.47 14.85 3.40
N PRO A 261 1.68 16.15 3.09
CA PRO A 261 1.24 17.26 3.93
C PRO A 261 -0.29 17.45 3.97
N ARG A 262 -1.05 16.64 3.23
CA ARG A 262 -2.51 16.73 3.15
C ARG A 262 -3.22 15.95 4.26
N GLN A 263 -2.53 14.99 4.86
CA GLN A 263 -3.04 14.18 5.94
C GLN A 263 -2.83 14.88 7.28
N SER A 264 -3.74 14.68 8.23
CA SER A 264 -3.54 15.17 9.59
C SER A 264 -2.30 14.53 10.21
N GLU A 265 -1.67 15.20 11.18
CA GLU A 265 -0.49 14.65 11.87
C GLU A 265 -0.79 13.29 12.52
N ALA A 266 -1.99 13.11 13.08
CA ALA A 266 -2.43 11.85 13.65
C ALA A 266 -2.53 10.73 12.61
N GLU A 267 -3.13 11.00 11.44
CA GLU A 267 -3.20 10.04 10.33
C GLU A 267 -1.83 9.69 9.78
N ARG A 268 -0.92 10.67 9.63
CA ARG A 268 0.46 10.44 9.16
C ARG A 268 1.23 9.54 10.12
N LYS A 269 1.15 9.81 11.43
CA LYS A 269 1.77 8.98 12.47
C LYS A 269 1.20 7.56 12.48
N SER A 270 -0.11 7.42 12.29
CA SER A 270 -0.77 6.11 12.20
C SER A 270 -0.33 5.33 10.97
N ALA A 271 -0.33 5.96 9.78
CA ALA A 271 0.11 5.35 8.54
C ALA A 271 1.59 4.95 8.59
N TYR A 272 2.45 5.83 9.10
CA TYR A 272 3.86 5.54 9.35
C TYR A 272 4.03 4.32 10.25
N ARG A 273 3.38 4.28 11.42
CA ARG A 273 3.49 3.14 12.34
C ARG A 273 3.12 1.82 11.67
N THR A 274 2.03 1.80 10.90
CA THR A 274 1.60 0.61 10.16
C THR A 274 2.65 0.18 9.13
N LEU A 275 3.16 1.13 8.34
CA LEU A 275 4.17 0.86 7.31
C LEU A 275 5.52 0.41 7.92
N SER A 276 6.00 1.08 8.96
CA SER A 276 7.26 0.74 9.64
C SER A 276 7.20 -0.64 10.26
N LEU A 277 6.09 -1.04 10.91
CA LEU A 277 5.96 -2.38 11.46
C LEU A 277 5.91 -3.46 10.37
N ARG A 278 5.22 -3.16 9.27
CA ARG A 278 5.04 -4.07 8.14
C ARG A 278 6.34 -4.32 7.36
N TRP A 279 7.09 -3.25 7.09
CA TRP A 279 8.30 -3.28 6.28
C TRP A 279 9.59 -3.29 7.12
N HIS A 280 9.50 -3.51 8.43
CA HIS A 280 10.70 -3.70 9.25
C HIS A 280 11.40 -5.00 8.86
N PRO A 281 12.72 -5.00 8.60
CA PRO A 281 13.43 -6.19 8.14
C PRO A 281 13.28 -7.36 9.11
N ASP A 282 13.46 -7.13 10.42
CA ASP A 282 13.30 -8.16 11.44
C ASP A 282 11.87 -8.74 11.51
N ARG A 283 10.83 -7.89 11.51
CA ARG A 283 9.43 -8.37 11.52
C ARG A 283 9.09 -9.13 10.25
N PHE A 284 9.63 -8.71 9.10
CA PHE A 284 9.43 -9.38 7.83
C PHE A 284 10.11 -10.76 7.81
N VAL A 285 11.33 -10.87 8.33
CA VAL A 285 12.04 -12.15 8.49
C VAL A 285 11.31 -13.07 9.47
N GLN A 286 10.82 -12.56 10.59
CA GLN A 286 10.05 -13.35 11.56
C GLN A 286 8.77 -13.93 10.94
N ALA A 287 8.05 -13.14 10.13
CA ALA A 287 6.78 -13.55 9.56
C ALA A 287 6.93 -14.43 8.29
N PHE A 288 7.89 -14.11 7.43
CA PHE A 288 7.99 -14.71 6.09
C PHE A 288 9.33 -15.41 5.83
N GLY A 289 10.32 -15.30 6.71
CA GLY A 289 11.69 -15.76 6.47
C GLY A 289 11.81 -17.25 6.13
N ALA A 290 10.94 -18.10 6.71
CA ALA A 290 10.88 -19.53 6.39
C ALA A 290 10.20 -19.86 5.05
N LYS A 291 9.45 -18.91 4.48
CA LYS A 291 8.70 -19.06 3.23
C LYS A 291 9.42 -18.43 2.03
N LEU A 292 10.51 -17.70 2.24
CA LEU A 292 11.26 -17.06 1.15
C LEU A 292 12.05 -18.10 0.36
N ARG A 293 11.98 -18.04 -0.97
CA ARG A 293 12.81 -18.85 -1.86
C ARG A 293 14.29 -18.57 -1.58
N ALA A 294 15.11 -19.61 -1.42
CA ALA A 294 16.48 -19.47 -0.90
C ALA A 294 17.41 -18.61 -1.77
N ASP A 295 17.25 -18.67 -3.09
CA ASP A 295 17.98 -17.90 -4.10
C ASP A 295 17.61 -16.41 -4.14
N GLU A 296 16.35 -16.07 -3.84
CA GLU A 296 15.86 -14.67 -3.85
C GLU A 296 15.79 -14.05 -2.45
N ARG A 297 16.02 -14.84 -1.40
CA ARG A 297 15.87 -14.43 0.00
C ARG A 297 16.66 -13.16 0.31
N GLU A 298 17.94 -13.14 -0.04
CA GLU A 298 18.82 -12.00 0.25
C GLU A 298 18.36 -10.73 -0.49
N GLY A 299 18.03 -10.84 -1.78
CA GLY A 299 17.53 -9.72 -2.57
C GLY A 299 16.22 -9.15 -2.04
N ILE A 300 15.29 -10.01 -1.59
CA ILE A 300 14.02 -9.55 -0.98
C ILE A 300 14.31 -8.79 0.32
N LEU A 301 15.19 -9.31 1.19
CA LEU A 301 15.52 -8.66 2.46
C LEU A 301 16.26 -7.34 2.28
N GLN A 302 17.15 -7.25 1.30
CA GLN A 302 17.79 -6.00 0.91
C GLN A 302 16.73 -4.97 0.49
N LYS A 303 15.80 -5.35 -0.39
CA LYS A 303 14.74 -4.46 -0.86
C LYS A 303 13.77 -4.03 0.24
N VAL A 304 13.43 -4.92 1.17
CA VAL A 304 12.65 -4.56 2.38
C VAL A 304 13.38 -3.51 3.21
N THR A 305 14.71 -3.64 3.34
CA THR A 305 15.55 -2.68 4.08
C THR A 305 15.55 -1.30 3.38
N GLU A 306 15.71 -1.27 2.06
CA GLU A 306 15.63 -0.04 1.26
C GLU A 306 14.26 0.65 1.40
N VAL A 307 13.17 -0.13 1.30
CA VAL A 307 11.80 0.38 1.49
C VAL A 307 11.62 0.97 2.89
N SER A 308 12.08 0.28 3.94
CA SER A 308 12.03 0.77 5.33
C SER A 308 12.79 2.07 5.52
N GLN A 309 14.01 2.15 4.98
CA GLN A 309 14.83 3.37 5.03
C GLN A 309 14.16 4.54 4.30
N THR A 310 13.56 4.27 3.13
CA THR A 310 12.81 5.27 2.36
C THR A 310 11.61 5.80 3.13
N ILE A 311 10.82 4.92 3.77
CA ILE A 311 9.68 5.31 4.59
C ILE A 311 10.12 6.20 5.76
N ASN A 312 11.23 5.86 6.42
CA ASN A 312 11.77 6.65 7.54
C ASN A 312 12.29 8.03 7.08
N ALA A 313 12.90 8.11 5.89
CA ALA A 313 13.32 9.38 5.30
C ALA A 313 12.12 10.27 5.00
N MET A 314 11.12 9.76 4.29
CA MET A 314 9.89 10.51 3.95
C MET A 314 9.14 11.00 5.18
N PHE A 315 9.12 10.19 6.26
CA PHE A 315 8.47 10.62 7.50
C PHE A 315 9.23 11.77 8.17
N ARG A 316 10.57 11.74 8.21
CA ARG A 316 11.38 12.84 8.76
C ARG A 316 11.20 14.15 7.98
N ASP A 317 11.08 14.06 6.66
CA ASP A 317 10.93 15.25 5.80
C ASP A 317 9.55 15.92 5.91
N HIS A 318 8.57 15.25 6.54
CA HIS A 318 7.20 15.73 6.68
C HIS A 318 6.77 15.98 8.12
N LEU A 319 7.63 15.75 9.12
CA LEU A 319 7.41 16.18 10.50
C LEU A 319 7.60 17.69 10.64
#